data_AF-A0A2P4YCX7-F1
#
_entry.id   AF-A0A2P4YCX7-F1
#
_cell.length_a   1.000
_cell.length_b   1.000
_cell.length_c   1.000
_cell.angle_alpha   90.00
_cell.angle_beta   90.00
_cell.angle_gamma   90.00
#
_symmetry.space_group_name_H-M   'P 1'
#
loop_
_entity.id
_entity.type
_entity.pdbx_description
1 polymer ?
#
loop_
_entity_poly.entity_id
_entity_poly.type
_entity_poly.pdbx_seq_one_letter_code
_entity_poly.pdbx_strand_id
1 'polypeptide(L)'
;MVTARDACWWLSPWKKLDQEWKECCARGQQQLAKVADSTQKTTYLTGEHWGSLADCGQLHDRASSRLWDLAHRCSKRLQDEVDNLAMTYTRMRRLLMDEQANTLDEKRRQRYEMMLLEVLTMYEHELVAKSLIASDIFECSKHDTATVYLASWQMQPHIDRQRLEELETLIQNDHHYQTR
;
A
#
# COMPACT_ATOMS: atom_id res chain seq x y z
N MET A 1 -12.01 24.71 24.64
CA MET A 1 -12.41 24.67 23.21
C MET A 1 -12.04 23.29 22.70
N VAL A 2 -13.02 22.41 22.63
CA VAL A 2 -12.90 21.06 22.08
C VAL A 2 -12.78 21.23 20.57
N THR A 3 -11.64 20.88 19.99
CA THR A 3 -11.43 21.05 18.55
C THR A 3 -12.17 19.94 17.80
N ALA A 4 -12.49 20.10 16.51
CA ALA A 4 -13.15 19.05 15.71
C ALA A 4 -12.41 17.68 15.74
N ARG A 5 -11.13 17.67 16.17
CA ARG A 5 -10.33 16.46 16.49
C ARG A 5 -10.91 15.60 17.61
N ASP A 6 -11.76 16.15 18.48
CA ASP A 6 -12.29 15.48 19.66
C ASP A 6 -13.71 14.93 19.45
N ALA A 7 -14.34 15.18 18.29
CA ALA A 7 -15.72 14.75 18.03
C ALA A 7 -15.82 13.28 17.56
N CYS A 8 -14.80 12.82 16.85
CA CYS A 8 -14.69 11.45 16.34
C CYS A 8 -13.37 10.86 16.82
N TRP A 9 -13.44 9.84 17.68
CA TRP A 9 -12.30 9.28 18.39
C TRP A 9 -11.21 8.73 17.45
N TRP A 10 -11.61 8.21 16.28
CA TRP A 10 -10.69 7.52 15.37
C TRP A 10 -10.12 8.40 14.27
N LEU A 11 -10.71 9.57 13.96
CA LEU A 11 -10.34 10.34 12.77
C LEU A 11 -8.88 10.81 12.81
N SER A 12 -8.45 11.42 13.91
CA SER A 12 -7.06 11.90 14.02
C SER A 12 -6.04 10.76 14.12
N PRO A 13 -6.27 9.68 14.88
CA PRO A 13 -5.40 8.50 14.85
C PRO A 13 -5.32 7.85 13.46
N TRP A 14 -6.46 7.68 12.78
CA TRP A 14 -6.51 7.11 11.44
C TRP A 14 -5.69 7.92 10.43
N LYS A 15 -5.79 9.26 10.44
CA LYS A 15 -4.98 10.09 9.53
C LYS A 15 -3.47 9.88 9.67
N LYS A 16 -2.99 9.63 10.88
CA LYS A 16 -1.57 9.29 11.11
C LYS A 16 -1.25 7.94 10.48
N LEU A 17 -2.13 6.95 10.65
CA LEU A 17 -1.97 5.63 10.06
C LEU A 17 -2.08 5.64 8.53
N ASP A 18 -2.93 6.47 7.92
CA ASP A 18 -3.00 6.66 6.46
C ASP A 18 -1.68 7.24 5.92
N GLN A 19 -1.05 8.15 6.66
CA GLN A 19 0.26 8.67 6.28
C GLN A 19 1.35 7.59 6.34
N GLU A 20 1.39 6.82 7.42
CA GLU A 20 2.29 5.66 7.54
C GLU A 20 2.04 4.64 6.41
N TRP A 21 0.78 4.39 6.05
CA TRP A 21 0.39 3.52 4.94
C TRP A 21 0.93 4.02 3.60
N LYS A 22 0.79 5.32 3.30
CA LYS A 22 1.31 5.94 2.08
C LYS A 22 2.83 5.82 1.98
N GLU A 23 3.54 6.00 3.08
CA GLU A 23 4.99 5.84 3.13
C GLU A 23 5.43 4.40 2.88
N CYS A 24 4.72 3.42 3.46
CA CYS A 24 4.93 1.99 3.16
C CYS A 24 4.66 1.69 1.68
N CYS A 25 3.58 2.23 1.11
CA CYS A 25 3.26 2.08 -0.31
C CYS A 25 4.38 2.64 -1.21
N ALA A 26 4.94 3.81 -0.88
CA ALA A 26 6.03 4.42 -1.63
C ALA A 26 7.29 3.56 -1.60
N ARG A 27 7.64 2.96 -0.46
CA ARG A 27 8.78 2.03 -0.36
C ARG A 27 8.55 0.75 -1.14
N GLY A 28 7.35 0.17 -1.08
CA GLY A 28 6.97 -1.00 -1.88
C GLY A 28 7.04 -0.72 -3.38
N GLN A 29 6.55 0.45 -3.82
CA GLN A 29 6.65 0.90 -5.21
C GLN A 29 8.11 0.97 -5.68
N GLN A 30 9.03 1.46 -4.84
CA GLN A 30 10.46 1.48 -5.17
C GLN A 30 11.05 0.08 -5.34
N GLN A 31 10.60 -0.91 -4.56
CA GLN A 31 11.06 -2.29 -4.75
C GLN A 31 10.50 -2.89 -6.03
N LEU A 32 9.21 -2.71 -6.32
CA LEU A 32 8.58 -3.16 -7.57
C LEU A 32 9.26 -2.57 -8.80
N ALA A 33 9.58 -1.27 -8.79
CA ALA A 33 10.30 -0.62 -9.88
C ALA A 33 11.68 -1.25 -10.13
N LYS A 34 12.41 -1.61 -9.07
CA LYS A 34 13.71 -2.30 -9.17
C LYS A 34 13.57 -3.72 -9.71
N VAL A 35 12.50 -4.43 -9.36
CA VAL A 35 12.21 -5.75 -9.94
C VAL A 35 11.94 -5.60 -11.44
N ALA A 36 11.03 -4.70 -11.83
CA ALA A 36 10.70 -4.45 -13.23
C ALA A 36 11.93 -4.08 -14.06
N ASP A 37 12.78 -3.17 -13.56
CA ASP A 37 14.05 -2.77 -14.20
C ASP A 37 15.04 -3.95 -14.33
N SER A 38 15.16 -4.78 -13.28
CA SER A 38 16.03 -5.95 -13.32
C SER A 38 15.55 -6.98 -14.36
N THR A 39 14.24 -7.24 -14.40
CA THR A 39 13.61 -8.15 -15.38
C THR A 39 13.77 -7.64 -16.81
N GLN A 40 13.59 -6.34 -17.03
CA GLN A 40 13.80 -5.70 -18.33
C GLN A 40 15.25 -5.84 -18.79
N LYS A 41 16.21 -5.55 -17.90
CA LYS A 41 17.64 -5.67 -18.20
C LYS A 41 18.04 -7.11 -18.51
N THR A 42 17.54 -8.09 -17.78
CA THR A 42 17.78 -9.51 -18.08
C THR A 42 17.27 -9.87 -19.48
N THR A 43 16.07 -9.40 -19.85
CA THR A 43 15.51 -9.62 -21.20
C THR A 43 16.41 -9.03 -22.29
N TYR A 44 16.96 -7.83 -22.04
CA TYR A 44 17.92 -7.18 -22.95
C TYR A 44 19.29 -7.89 -22.99
N LEU A 45 19.75 -8.50 -21.88
CA LEU A 45 20.98 -9.29 -21.86
C LEU A 45 20.89 -10.55 -22.74
N THR A 46 19.70 -11.15 -22.80
CA THR A 46 19.46 -12.38 -23.57
C THR A 46 19.11 -12.13 -25.04
N GLY A 47 19.04 -10.88 -25.49
CA GLY A 47 18.64 -10.54 -26.85
C GLY A 47 19.80 -10.44 -27.85
N GLU A 48 19.48 -10.59 -29.14
CA GLU A 48 20.45 -10.62 -30.26
C GLU A 48 21.30 -9.35 -30.43
N HIS A 49 20.95 -8.27 -29.73
CA HIS A 49 21.61 -6.96 -29.78
C HIS A 49 23.00 -6.92 -29.10
N TRP A 50 23.40 -7.99 -28.41
CA TRP A 50 24.70 -8.07 -27.73
C TRP A 50 25.91 -8.24 -28.67
N GLY A 51 25.70 -8.52 -29.96
CA GLY A 51 26.76 -8.57 -30.96
C GLY A 51 27.94 -9.45 -30.54
N SER A 52 29.17 -8.94 -30.65
CA SER A 52 30.41 -9.68 -30.31
C SER A 52 30.59 -10.00 -28.82
N LEU A 53 29.79 -9.40 -27.93
CA LEU A 53 29.81 -9.73 -26.50
C LEU A 53 28.90 -10.92 -26.15
N ALA A 54 28.02 -11.36 -27.08
CA ALA A 54 27.23 -12.57 -26.90
C ALA A 54 28.12 -13.83 -26.76
N ASP A 55 29.30 -13.81 -27.38
CA ASP A 55 30.29 -14.90 -27.32
C ASP A 55 31.02 -14.97 -25.95
N CYS A 56 30.87 -13.95 -25.11
CA CYS A 56 31.42 -13.92 -23.75
C CYS A 56 30.43 -14.51 -22.73
N GLY A 57 30.15 -15.82 -22.83
CA GLY A 57 29.17 -16.52 -21.98
C GLY A 57 29.37 -16.31 -20.48
N GLN A 58 30.62 -16.27 -20.00
CA GLN A 58 30.90 -16.00 -18.58
C GLN A 58 30.44 -14.61 -18.10
N LEU A 59 30.53 -13.59 -18.96
CA LEU A 59 30.07 -12.24 -18.63
C LEU A 59 28.54 -12.18 -18.64
N HIS A 60 27.91 -12.81 -19.62
CA HIS A 60 26.46 -12.93 -19.72
C HIS A 60 25.87 -13.62 -18.48
N ASP A 61 26.38 -14.80 -18.14
CA ASP A 61 25.88 -15.59 -17.00
C ASP A 61 26.05 -14.84 -15.68
N ARG A 62 27.18 -14.17 -15.50
CA ARG A 62 27.46 -13.38 -14.31
C ARG A 62 26.55 -12.15 -14.21
N ALA A 63 26.28 -11.46 -15.32
CA ALA A 63 25.41 -10.28 -15.34
C ALA A 63 23.95 -10.68 -15.06
N SER A 64 23.46 -11.72 -15.74
CA SER A 64 22.11 -12.26 -15.55
C SER A 64 21.89 -12.77 -14.12
N SER A 65 22.83 -13.53 -13.57
CA SER A 65 22.77 -13.99 -12.16
C SER A 65 22.67 -12.81 -11.19
N ARG A 66 23.46 -11.76 -11.37
CA ARG A 66 23.42 -10.56 -10.50
C ARG A 66 22.09 -9.81 -10.56
N LEU A 67 21.49 -9.73 -11.74
CA LEU A 67 20.18 -9.08 -11.93
C LEU A 67 19.06 -9.92 -11.28
N TRP A 68 19.09 -11.24 -11.43
CA TRP A 68 18.15 -12.12 -10.74
C TRP A 68 18.29 -12.06 -9.22
N ASP A 69 19.52 -12.05 -8.69
CA ASP A 69 19.77 -11.87 -7.27
C ASP A 69 19.22 -10.53 -6.75
N LEU A 70 19.32 -9.47 -7.55
CA LEU A 70 18.77 -8.16 -7.21
C LEU A 70 17.23 -8.19 -7.21
N ALA A 71 16.63 -8.74 -8.26
CA ALA A 71 15.18 -8.89 -8.37
C ALA A 71 14.60 -9.70 -7.20
N HIS A 72 15.26 -10.79 -6.83
CA HIS A 72 14.86 -11.63 -5.70
C HIS A 72 14.96 -10.90 -4.36
N ARG A 73 16.07 -10.18 -4.11
CA ARG A 73 16.21 -9.35 -2.90
C ARG A 73 15.16 -8.25 -2.83
N CYS A 74 14.84 -7.61 -3.95
CA CYS A 74 13.80 -6.59 -4.00
C CYS A 74 12.40 -7.19 -3.79
N SER A 75 12.12 -8.38 -4.32
CA SER A 75 10.86 -9.11 -4.08
C SER A 75 10.70 -9.47 -2.61
N LYS A 76 11.77 -9.93 -1.94
CA LYS A 76 11.75 -10.16 -0.49
C LYS A 76 11.48 -8.89 0.31
N ARG A 77 12.14 -7.78 -0.05
CA ARG A 77 11.88 -6.47 0.59
C ARG A 77 10.46 -5.98 0.33
N LEU A 78 9.88 -6.28 -0.82
CA LEU A 78 8.49 -5.96 -1.10
C LEU A 78 7.55 -6.73 -0.17
N GLN A 79 7.83 -8.01 0.09
CA GLN A 79 7.08 -8.80 1.08
C GLN A 79 7.19 -8.17 2.47
N ASP A 80 8.38 -7.74 2.89
CA ASP A 80 8.57 -7.03 4.17
C ASP A 80 7.70 -5.75 4.24
N GLU A 81 7.54 -5.02 3.13
CA GLU A 81 6.65 -3.85 3.08
C GLU A 81 5.17 -4.22 3.12
N VAL A 82 4.75 -5.37 2.55
CA VAL A 82 3.38 -5.88 2.71
C VAL A 82 3.11 -6.24 4.17
N ASP A 83 4.06 -6.87 4.84
CA ASP A 83 3.94 -7.20 6.27
C ASP A 83 3.82 -5.91 7.11
N ASN A 84 4.58 -4.86 6.77
CA ASN A 84 4.43 -3.54 7.39
C ASN A 84 3.04 -2.92 7.14
N LEU A 85 2.49 -3.03 5.93
CA LEU A 85 1.13 -2.60 5.62
C LEU A 85 0.09 -3.37 6.45
N ALA A 86 0.26 -4.68 6.62
CA ALA A 86 -0.61 -5.50 7.47
C ALA A 86 -0.56 -5.09 8.94
N MET A 87 0.63 -4.72 9.44
CA MET A 87 0.79 -4.17 10.79
C MET A 87 0.09 -2.81 10.95
N THR A 88 0.20 -1.93 9.95
CA THR A 88 -0.52 -0.64 9.92
C THR A 88 -2.03 -0.86 9.90
N TYR A 89 -2.53 -1.76 9.04
CA TYR A 89 -3.95 -2.12 8.99
C TYR A 89 -4.45 -2.72 10.31
N THR A 90 -3.67 -3.57 10.97
CA THR A 90 -3.99 -4.10 12.30
C THR A 90 -4.14 -2.98 13.32
N ARG A 91 -3.29 -1.95 13.27
CA ARG A 91 -3.42 -0.75 14.12
C ARG A 91 -4.66 0.07 13.76
N MET A 92 -5.03 0.18 12.48
CA MET A 92 -6.28 0.83 12.07
C MET A 92 -7.50 0.08 12.63
N ARG A 93 -7.53 -1.25 12.55
CA ARG A 93 -8.63 -2.07 13.10
C ARG A 93 -8.79 -1.91 14.61
N ARG A 94 -7.70 -1.72 15.35
CA ARG A 94 -7.75 -1.50 16.81
C ARG A 94 -8.48 -0.21 17.20
N LEU A 95 -8.66 0.75 16.29
CA LEU A 95 -9.45 1.96 16.54
C LEU A 95 -10.92 1.66 16.84
N LEU A 96 -11.45 0.51 16.39
CA LEU A 96 -12.80 0.06 16.75
C LEU A 96 -12.95 -0.28 18.24
N MET A 97 -11.85 -0.64 18.89
CA MET A 97 -11.82 -1.09 20.30
C MET A 97 -11.37 0.02 21.25
N ASP A 98 -11.26 1.26 20.76
CA ASP A 98 -10.80 2.38 21.56
C ASP A 98 -11.88 2.79 22.59
N GLU A 99 -11.51 2.78 23.87
CA GLU A 99 -12.41 3.12 24.97
C GLU A 99 -12.92 4.56 24.91
N GLN A 100 -12.22 5.46 24.18
CA GLN A 100 -12.72 6.83 23.93
C GLN A 100 -14.10 6.83 23.26
N ALA A 101 -14.45 5.79 22.49
CA ALA A 101 -15.76 5.64 21.88
C ALA A 101 -16.90 5.57 22.91
N ASN A 102 -16.63 5.08 24.13
CA ASN A 102 -17.62 4.94 25.21
C ASN A 102 -18.06 6.28 25.82
N THR A 103 -17.34 7.36 25.50
CA THR A 103 -17.69 8.71 25.95
C THR A 103 -18.78 9.37 25.09
N LEU A 104 -19.13 8.75 23.96
CA LEU A 104 -20.12 9.25 23.02
C LEU A 104 -21.52 8.65 23.26
N ASP A 105 -22.54 9.39 22.86
CA ASP A 105 -23.90 8.86 22.69
C ASP A 105 -23.91 7.65 21.75
N GLU A 106 -24.75 6.65 22.07
CA GLU A 106 -24.81 5.37 21.36
C GLU A 106 -25.10 5.52 19.85
N LYS A 107 -26.03 6.41 19.48
CA LYS A 107 -26.38 6.65 18.08
C LYS A 107 -25.23 7.31 17.33
N ARG A 108 -24.47 8.20 17.98
CA ARG A 108 -23.27 8.84 17.40
C ARG A 108 -22.13 7.83 17.26
N ARG A 109 -21.89 7.04 18.31
CA ARG A 109 -20.91 5.96 18.34
C ARG A 109 -21.12 5.02 17.16
N GLN A 110 -22.35 4.49 17.00
CA GLN A 110 -22.71 3.59 15.89
C GLN A 110 -22.50 4.23 14.52
N ARG A 111 -22.82 5.52 14.35
CA ARG A 111 -22.64 6.22 13.08
C ARG A 111 -21.16 6.31 12.70
N TYR A 112 -20.32 6.78 13.62
CA TYR A 112 -18.88 6.90 13.38
C TYR A 112 -18.19 5.53 13.27
N GLU A 113 -18.69 4.51 13.97
CA GLU A 113 -18.23 3.13 13.83
C GLU A 113 -18.51 2.60 12.42
N MET A 114 -19.70 2.87 11.88
CA MET A 114 -20.06 2.49 10.50
C MET A 114 -19.13 3.16 9.48
N MET A 115 -18.83 4.45 9.65
CA MET A 115 -17.88 5.17 8.80
C MET A 115 -16.46 4.58 8.89
N LEU A 116 -16.02 4.20 10.10
CA LEU A 116 -14.72 3.55 10.27
C LEU A 116 -14.68 2.17 9.62
N LEU A 117 -15.74 1.37 9.72
CA LEU A 117 -15.84 0.07 9.05
C LEU A 117 -15.75 0.20 7.52
N GLU A 118 -16.39 1.22 6.96
CA GLU A 118 -16.29 1.55 5.53
C GLU A 118 -14.83 1.83 5.14
N VAL A 119 -14.15 2.71 5.89
CA VAL A 119 -12.73 3.01 5.70
C VAL A 119 -11.88 1.74 5.79
N LEU A 120 -12.04 0.94 6.84
CA LEU A 120 -11.27 -0.29 7.04
C LEU A 120 -11.45 -1.29 5.90
N THR A 121 -12.64 -1.39 5.34
CA THR A 121 -12.92 -2.27 4.19
C THR A 121 -12.10 -1.88 2.96
N MET A 122 -11.93 -0.58 2.71
CA MET A 122 -11.08 -0.09 1.61
C MET A 122 -9.61 -0.52 1.78
N TYR A 123 -9.06 -0.33 2.99
CA TYR A 123 -7.67 -0.70 3.29
C TYR A 123 -7.46 -2.21 3.30
N GLU A 124 -8.45 -3.00 3.71
CA GLU A 124 -8.40 -4.46 3.67
C GLU A 124 -8.28 -4.96 2.23
N HIS A 125 -9.17 -4.50 1.34
CA HIS A 125 -9.12 -4.85 -0.07
C HIS A 125 -7.81 -4.43 -0.73
N GLU A 126 -7.31 -3.23 -0.42
CA GLU A 126 -6.02 -2.78 -0.94
C GLU A 126 -4.85 -3.64 -0.41
N LEU A 127 -4.89 -4.02 0.87
CA LEU A 127 -3.87 -4.91 1.46
C LEU A 127 -3.85 -6.26 0.75
N VAL A 128 -5.03 -6.85 0.51
CA VAL A 128 -5.15 -8.13 -0.21
C VAL A 128 -4.58 -8.01 -1.61
N ALA A 129 -4.95 -6.97 -2.36
CA ALA A 129 -4.43 -6.73 -3.71
C ALA A 129 -2.90 -6.61 -3.72
N LYS A 130 -2.33 -5.85 -2.78
CA LYS A 130 -0.86 -5.69 -2.64
C LYS A 130 -0.16 -6.99 -2.24
N SER A 131 -0.78 -7.80 -1.38
CA SER A 131 -0.27 -9.11 -0.97
C SER A 131 -0.21 -10.08 -2.16
N LEU A 132 -1.23 -10.07 -3.02
CA LEU A 132 -1.24 -10.88 -4.23
C LEU A 132 -0.12 -10.47 -5.20
N ILE A 133 0.09 -9.16 -5.39
CA ILE A 133 1.20 -8.65 -6.20
C ILE A 133 2.55 -9.10 -5.63
N ALA A 134 2.76 -9.00 -4.32
CA ALA A 134 4.03 -9.38 -3.70
C ALA A 134 4.29 -10.89 -3.76
N SER A 135 3.25 -11.71 -3.65
CA SER A 135 3.36 -13.16 -3.83
C SER A 135 3.71 -13.53 -5.28
N ASP A 136 3.07 -12.90 -6.26
CA ASP A 136 3.26 -13.27 -7.67
C ASP A 136 4.56 -12.71 -8.27
N ILE A 137 5.01 -11.52 -7.85
CA ILE A 137 6.22 -10.89 -8.41
C ILE A 137 7.48 -11.75 -8.18
N PHE A 138 7.48 -12.60 -7.16
CA PHE A 138 8.60 -13.48 -6.84
C PHE A 138 8.92 -14.47 -7.98
N GLU A 139 7.90 -14.87 -8.74
CA GLU A 139 8.00 -15.78 -9.88
C GLU A 139 7.93 -15.04 -11.24
N CYS A 140 7.82 -13.71 -11.22
CA CYS A 140 7.58 -12.91 -12.40
C CYS A 140 8.86 -12.74 -13.25
N SER A 141 8.86 -13.41 -14.41
CA SER A 141 9.92 -13.30 -15.41
C SER A 141 9.62 -12.34 -16.56
N LYS A 142 8.38 -11.82 -16.63
CA LYS A 142 7.91 -10.96 -17.71
C LYS A 142 7.88 -9.50 -17.27
N HIS A 143 8.60 -8.64 -18.00
CA HIS A 143 8.63 -7.21 -17.71
C HIS A 143 7.24 -6.57 -17.78
N ASP A 144 6.43 -6.90 -18.77
CA ASP A 144 5.09 -6.31 -18.95
C ASP A 144 4.19 -6.56 -17.73
N THR A 145 4.23 -7.77 -17.17
CA THR A 145 3.51 -8.13 -15.95
C THR A 145 4.00 -7.29 -14.76
N ALA A 146 5.31 -7.14 -14.58
CA ALA A 146 5.88 -6.30 -13.53
C ALA A 146 5.45 -4.82 -13.66
N THR A 147 5.33 -4.31 -14.89
CA THR A 147 4.85 -2.95 -15.16
C THR A 147 3.37 -2.78 -14.81
N VAL A 148 2.52 -3.76 -15.13
CA VAL A 148 1.10 -3.76 -14.72
C VAL A 148 0.96 -3.76 -13.20
N TYR A 149 1.77 -4.56 -12.51
CA TYR A 149 1.79 -4.58 -11.04
C TYR A 149 2.26 -3.26 -10.44
N LEU A 150 3.28 -2.64 -11.02
CA LEU A 150 3.74 -1.32 -10.58
C LEU A 150 2.62 -0.27 -10.71
N ALA A 151 1.93 -0.23 -11.85
CA ALA A 151 0.81 0.68 -12.08
C ALA A 151 -0.35 0.41 -11.11
N SER A 152 -0.73 -0.85 -10.93
CA SER A 152 -1.79 -1.25 -9.99
C SER A 152 -1.44 -0.86 -8.56
N TRP A 153 -0.19 -1.04 -8.15
CA TRP A 153 0.30 -0.65 -6.83
C TRP A 153 0.21 0.86 -6.60
N GLN A 154 0.53 1.67 -7.62
CA GLN A 154 0.48 3.13 -7.56
C GLN A 154 -0.95 3.67 -7.46
N MET A 155 -1.86 3.12 -8.27
CA MET A 155 -3.23 3.61 -8.38
C MET A 155 -4.03 3.41 -7.09
N GLN A 156 -3.73 2.39 -6.29
CA GLN A 156 -4.48 2.03 -5.08
C GLN A 156 -5.99 1.99 -5.32
N PRO A 157 -6.47 1.16 -6.27
CA PRO A 157 -7.82 1.23 -6.80
C PRO A 157 -8.92 0.97 -5.76
N HIS A 158 -8.59 0.36 -4.62
CA HIS A 158 -9.56 0.08 -3.56
C HIS A 158 -9.69 1.21 -2.54
N ILE A 159 -8.78 2.19 -2.55
CA ILE A 159 -8.85 3.35 -1.66
C ILE A 159 -9.50 4.52 -2.40
N ASP A 160 -10.79 4.70 -2.19
CA ASP A 160 -11.53 5.84 -2.71
C ASP A 160 -11.21 7.11 -1.92
N ARG A 161 -10.26 7.89 -2.45
CA ARG A 161 -9.81 9.15 -1.83
C ARG A 161 -10.91 10.20 -1.74
N GLN A 162 -11.80 10.26 -2.73
CA GLN A 162 -12.92 11.20 -2.72
C GLN A 162 -13.88 10.83 -1.58
N ARG A 163 -14.20 9.54 -1.44
CA ARG A 163 -15.07 9.07 -0.37
C ARG A 163 -14.49 9.33 1.02
N LEU A 164 -13.18 9.18 1.20
CA LEU A 164 -12.51 9.53 2.46
C LEU A 164 -12.65 11.02 2.81
N GLU A 165 -12.55 11.92 1.83
CA GLU A 165 -12.76 13.37 2.02
C GLU A 165 -14.21 13.71 2.36
N GLU A 166 -15.18 13.02 1.73
CA GLU A 166 -16.60 13.16 2.07
C GLU A 166 -16.88 12.74 3.52
N LEU A 167 -16.36 11.58 3.94
CA LEU A 167 -16.51 11.09 5.31
C LEU A 167 -15.92 12.07 6.33
N GLU A 168 -14.73 12.61 6.05
CA GLU A 168 -14.14 13.65 6.89
C GLU A 168 -15.05 14.89 6.97
N THR A 169 -15.57 15.36 5.84
CA THR A 169 -16.45 16.52 5.78
C THR A 169 -17.74 16.29 6.58
N LEU A 170 -18.32 15.09 6.50
CA LEU A 170 -19.48 14.71 7.29
C LEU A 170 -19.21 14.76 8.80
N ILE A 171 -18.05 14.26 9.24
CA ILE A 171 -17.63 14.32 10.65
C ILE A 171 -17.44 15.77 11.12
N GLN A 172 -16.79 16.60 10.30
CA GLN A 172 -16.57 18.02 10.62
C GLN A 172 -17.89 18.80 10.71
N ASN A 173 -18.82 18.54 9.79
CA ASN A 173 -20.14 19.17 9.78
C ASN A 173 -20.97 18.76 11.01
N ASP A 174 -20.97 17.47 11.37
CA ASP A 174 -21.69 16.99 12.56
C ASP A 174 -21.20 17.71 13.84
N HIS A 175 -19.89 17.97 13.95
CA HIS A 175 -19.34 18.76 15.05
C HIS A 175 -19.78 20.24 15.03
N HIS A 176 -19.81 20.86 13.84
CA HIS A 176 -20.21 22.26 13.70
C HIS A 176 -21.65 22.53 14.16
N TYR A 177 -22.58 21.64 13.81
CA TYR A 177 -23.98 21.77 14.21
C TYR A 177 -24.25 21.41 15.68
N GLN A 178 -23.29 20.80 16.38
CA GLN A 178 -23.40 20.48 17.80
C GLN A 178 -22.86 21.56 18.73
N THR A 179 -22.02 22.45 18.20
CA THR A 179 -21.39 23.54 18.97
C THR A 179 -22.18 24.85 18.88
N ARG A 180 -23.30 24.86 18.13
CA ARG A 180 -24.29 25.93 18.04
C ARG A 180 -25.54 25.57 18.81
#